data_AF-A0A174V0K5-F1
#
_entry.id   AF-A0A174V0K5-F1
#
_cell.length_a   1.000
_cell.length_b   1.000
_cell.length_c   1.000
_cell.angle_alpha   90.00
_cell.angle_beta   90.00
_cell.angle_gamma   90.00
#
_symmetry.space_group_name_H-M   'P 1'
#
loop_
_entity.id
_entity.type
_entity.pdbx_description
1 polymer ?
#
loop_
_entity_poly.entity_id
_entity_poly.type
_entity_poly.pdbx_seq_one_letter_code
_entity_poly.pdbx_strand_id
1 'polypeptide(L)'
;MAKSQKRYLVLLVFGLLVIIAAGVWMVFGRKTQIYEKTEEIFGNPLMGYAPCAWEETIGEDISLLYMDITWAELEPEEGKYDWEKIERENQTDRWREEGKHLVLRFVCDIPGEEKHMDIPQWLYDKTDHAGTWYDMEYGKGYAPDYNNEQMIQYHKRAVNALGEHFGRDGLVSYIELGSLGHWGEWHVNISAGIQSLPEESVRERYMIPWTEAFPDSMILMRRPFSEGEHYGIGLYNDMTGQPESTEEWFRWINEGGEFDQTHEKKGLSAMKDFWKKFPSGGEFTSSITMKELLDTNLDQTINLIKKAHTTFLGPKVADKTYENGYRKVLGSMGYRLWISQASLIQMPGYVSLNLKWKNDGVAPFYEDWPVWVLVEDEDGNSLEKEAVDISLKSLLPEETLQTKTRMQVKKMISLAGKKYKISIGIEDPMTGKLAVRFSMKGTYNEGKNYLFQ
;
A
#
# COMPACT_ATOMS: atom_id res chain seq x y z
N MET A 1 -46.21 -54.04 29.20
CA MET A 1 -45.24 -53.80 28.11
C MET A 1 -45.73 -52.83 27.02
N ALA A 2 -47.00 -52.86 26.58
CA ALA A 2 -47.50 -52.02 25.48
C ALA A 2 -47.49 -50.48 25.70
N LYS A 3 -47.61 -49.98 26.94
CA LYS A 3 -47.58 -48.52 27.24
C LYS A 3 -46.19 -47.89 27.11
N SER A 4 -45.12 -48.67 27.35
CA SER A 4 -43.73 -48.20 27.27
C SER A 4 -43.29 -48.04 25.81
N GLN A 5 -43.60 -49.02 24.95
CA GLN A 5 -43.29 -48.97 23.52
C GLN A 5 -43.97 -47.81 22.79
N LYS A 6 -45.22 -47.46 23.13
CA LYS A 6 -45.90 -46.28 22.57
C LYS A 6 -45.21 -44.95 22.94
N ARG A 7 -44.67 -44.82 24.15
CA ARG A 7 -43.94 -43.61 24.57
C ARG A 7 -42.61 -43.46 23.83
N TYR A 8 -41.87 -44.55 23.66
CA TYR A 8 -40.62 -44.55 22.88
C TYR A 8 -40.86 -44.21 21.41
N LEU A 9 -41.93 -44.73 20.80
CA LEU A 9 -42.29 -44.41 19.42
C LEU A 9 -42.65 -42.93 19.24
N VAL A 10 -43.39 -42.34 20.18
CA VAL A 10 -43.74 -40.90 20.15
C VAL A 10 -42.50 -40.02 20.30
N LEU A 11 -41.57 -40.37 21.19
CA LEU A 11 -40.31 -39.63 21.35
C LEU A 11 -39.40 -39.74 20.12
N LEU A 12 -39.34 -40.91 19.48
CA LEU A 12 -38.60 -41.11 18.23
C LEU A 12 -39.20 -40.31 17.06
N VAL A 13 -40.53 -40.31 16.92
CA VAL A 13 -41.22 -39.53 15.88
C VAL A 13 -41.06 -38.03 16.13
N PHE A 14 -41.15 -37.58 17.38
CA PHE A 14 -40.92 -36.17 17.72
C PHE A 14 -39.46 -35.75 17.48
N GLY A 15 -38.48 -36.58 17.86
CA GLY A 15 -37.07 -36.34 17.56
C GLY A 15 -36.79 -36.27 16.06
N LEU A 16 -37.38 -37.17 15.27
CA LEU A 16 -37.25 -37.17 13.82
C LEU A 16 -37.90 -35.93 13.18
N LEU A 17 -39.07 -35.50 13.67
CA LEU A 17 -39.74 -34.27 13.22
C LEU A 17 -38.94 -33.02 13.56
N VAL A 18 -38.26 -32.97 14.73
CA VAL A 18 -37.36 -31.87 15.09
C VAL A 18 -36.14 -31.84 14.17
N ILE A 19 -35.56 -33.01 13.83
CA ILE A 19 -34.43 -33.10 12.89
C ILE A 19 -34.85 -32.68 11.48
N ILE A 20 -36.01 -33.13 11.00
CA ILE A 20 -36.55 -32.74 9.69
C ILE A 20 -36.89 -31.25 9.67
N ALA A 21 -37.53 -30.71 10.71
CA ALA A 21 -37.83 -29.29 10.83
C ALA A 21 -36.55 -28.45 10.88
N ALA A 22 -35.52 -28.89 11.59
CA ALA A 22 -34.20 -28.25 11.62
C ALA A 22 -33.51 -28.31 10.24
N GLY A 23 -33.58 -29.44 9.54
CA GLY A 23 -33.03 -29.60 8.20
C GLY A 23 -33.74 -28.75 7.15
N VAL A 24 -35.08 -28.69 7.19
CA VAL A 24 -35.90 -27.82 6.34
C VAL A 24 -35.62 -26.35 6.66
N TRP A 25 -35.55 -25.96 7.94
CA TRP A 25 -35.24 -24.59 8.34
C TRP A 25 -33.82 -24.16 7.92
N MET A 26 -32.82 -25.04 7.99
CA MET A 26 -31.48 -24.78 7.45
C MET A 26 -31.46 -24.52 5.93
N VAL A 27 -32.38 -25.15 5.18
CA VAL A 27 -32.47 -25.00 3.72
C VAL A 27 -33.29 -23.77 3.32
N PHE A 28 -34.41 -23.49 4.01
CA PHE A 28 -35.27 -22.34 3.70
C PHE A 28 -34.83 -21.02 4.38
N GLY A 29 -34.03 -21.09 5.43
CA GLY A 29 -33.48 -19.91 6.14
C GLY A 29 -32.19 -19.36 5.55
N ARG A 30 -31.68 -19.93 4.44
CA ARG A 30 -30.39 -19.58 3.85
C ARG A 30 -30.54 -19.05 2.43
N LYS A 31 -30.08 -17.82 2.19
CA LYS A 31 -29.89 -17.25 0.84
C LYS A 31 -28.40 -17.18 0.54
N THR A 32 -27.95 -17.80 -0.55
CA THR A 32 -26.53 -17.78 -0.95
C THR A 32 -26.38 -17.21 -2.35
N GLN A 33 -25.38 -16.36 -2.53
CA GLN A 33 -24.99 -15.78 -3.80
C GLN A 33 -23.51 -16.08 -4.04
N ILE A 34 -23.22 -16.52 -5.27
CA ILE A 34 -21.86 -16.74 -5.76
C ILE A 34 -21.56 -15.58 -6.70
N TYR A 35 -20.40 -14.96 -6.55
CA TYR A 35 -19.96 -13.90 -7.44
C TYR A 35 -18.83 -14.41 -8.31
N GLU A 36 -18.77 -13.87 -9.52
CA GLU A 36 -17.65 -14.06 -10.41
C GLU A 36 -16.69 -12.89 -10.26
N LYS A 37 -15.41 -13.16 -10.44
CA LYS A 37 -14.39 -12.12 -10.54
C LYS A 37 -14.64 -11.26 -11.79
N THR A 38 -14.27 -9.98 -11.72
CA THR A 38 -14.25 -9.09 -12.89
C THR A 38 -12.84 -9.02 -13.52
N GLU A 39 -12.80 -8.88 -14.84
CA GLU A 39 -11.57 -8.60 -15.61
C GLU A 39 -11.32 -7.09 -15.77
N GLU A 40 -12.22 -6.24 -15.25
CA GLU A 40 -12.02 -4.79 -15.26
C GLU A 40 -10.79 -4.39 -14.43
N ILE A 41 -9.99 -3.49 -14.99
CA ILE A 41 -8.83 -2.91 -14.33
C ILE A 41 -9.19 -1.49 -13.90
N PHE A 42 -8.88 -1.19 -12.64
CA PHE A 42 -9.13 0.10 -12.00
C PHE A 42 -8.08 0.28 -10.88
N GLY A 43 -7.83 1.54 -10.53
CA GLY A 43 -7.05 1.88 -9.34
C GLY A 43 -7.86 1.75 -8.06
N ASN A 44 -7.14 1.67 -6.95
CA ASN A 44 -7.68 1.45 -5.62
C ASN A 44 -6.70 2.05 -4.60
N PRO A 45 -7.16 2.60 -3.46
CA PRO A 45 -6.29 3.28 -2.49
C PRO A 45 -5.06 2.46 -2.11
N LEU A 46 -3.95 3.14 -1.84
CA LEU A 46 -2.67 2.55 -1.38
C LEU A 46 -1.94 1.64 -2.40
N MET A 47 -2.33 1.65 -3.67
CA MET A 47 -1.67 0.85 -4.72
C MET A 47 -1.74 1.50 -6.10
N GLY A 48 -1.02 0.91 -7.05
CA GLY A 48 -1.08 1.28 -8.46
C GLY A 48 -0.05 2.34 -8.83
N TYR A 49 -0.38 3.23 -9.74
CA TYR A 49 0.54 4.30 -10.14
C TYR A 49 0.53 5.45 -9.12
N ALA A 50 1.71 6.00 -8.87
CA ALA A 50 1.97 7.16 -8.02
C ALA A 50 2.73 8.23 -8.81
N PRO A 51 2.09 8.97 -9.73
CA PRO A 51 2.73 10.12 -10.37
C PRO A 51 3.01 11.22 -9.34
N CYS A 52 3.82 12.21 -9.73
CA CYS A 52 4.19 13.29 -8.83
C CYS A 52 2.97 14.10 -8.33
N ALA A 53 3.00 14.51 -7.07
CA ALA A 53 1.91 15.21 -6.39
C ALA A 53 1.70 16.65 -6.89
N TRP A 54 2.68 17.23 -7.59
CA TRP A 54 2.53 18.52 -8.27
C TRP A 54 1.80 18.43 -9.62
N GLU A 55 1.48 17.24 -10.12
CA GLU A 55 0.70 17.12 -11.36
C GLU A 55 -0.72 17.67 -11.15
N GLU A 56 -1.10 18.66 -11.97
CA GLU A 56 -2.43 19.28 -11.87
C GLU A 56 -3.55 18.34 -12.32
N THR A 57 -3.28 17.46 -13.28
CA THR A 57 -4.28 16.56 -13.87
C THR A 57 -3.82 15.11 -13.76
N ILE A 58 -4.54 14.34 -12.95
CA ILE A 58 -4.31 12.90 -12.75
C ILE A 58 -5.50 12.08 -13.27
N GLY A 59 -5.28 10.78 -13.51
CA GLY A 59 -6.35 9.87 -13.91
C GLY A 59 -7.30 9.52 -12.77
N GLU A 60 -8.53 9.13 -13.10
CA GLU A 60 -9.50 8.59 -12.12
C GLU A 60 -9.00 7.29 -11.47
N ASP A 61 -8.09 6.58 -12.12
CA ASP A 61 -7.43 5.37 -11.65
C ASP A 61 -6.23 5.63 -10.73
N ILE A 62 -5.89 6.89 -10.46
CA ILE A 62 -4.81 7.27 -9.55
C ILE A 62 -5.40 7.49 -8.15
N SER A 63 -4.82 6.86 -7.14
CA SER A 63 -5.23 7.01 -5.73
C SER A 63 -4.06 7.22 -4.76
N LEU A 64 -2.84 7.12 -5.30
CA LEU A 64 -1.57 7.30 -4.62
C LEU A 64 -0.77 8.29 -5.46
N LEU A 65 0.02 9.14 -4.82
CA LEU A 65 0.87 10.14 -5.47
C LEU A 65 2.25 10.16 -4.81
N TYR A 66 3.22 10.72 -5.52
CA TYR A 66 4.60 10.77 -5.09
C TYR A 66 5.01 12.20 -4.72
N MET A 67 5.59 12.38 -3.55
CA MET A 67 6.09 13.66 -3.06
C MET A 67 7.54 13.47 -2.63
N ASP A 68 8.49 13.92 -3.44
CA ASP A 68 9.85 14.15 -3.01
C ASP A 68 10.04 15.58 -2.50
N ILE A 69 10.87 15.70 -1.47
CA ILE A 69 11.21 16.99 -0.86
C ILE A 69 12.72 16.99 -0.66
N THR A 70 13.40 18.01 -1.19
CA THR A 70 14.81 18.24 -0.86
C THR A 70 14.93 18.92 0.52
N TRP A 71 16.04 18.74 1.21
CA TRP A 71 16.26 19.44 2.47
C TRP A 71 16.34 20.96 2.29
N ALA A 72 16.89 21.42 1.17
CA ALA A 72 16.93 22.84 0.82
C ALA A 72 15.52 23.45 0.71
N GLU A 73 14.55 22.71 0.17
CA GLU A 73 13.14 23.13 0.12
C GLU A 73 12.46 23.07 1.49
N LEU A 74 12.73 22.01 2.26
CA LEU A 74 12.12 21.81 3.57
C LEU A 74 12.52 22.90 4.57
N GLU A 75 13.82 23.18 4.68
CA GLU A 75 14.37 24.00 5.77
C GLU A 75 15.35 25.04 5.20
N PRO A 76 14.86 26.04 4.43
CA PRO A 76 15.72 27.02 3.77
C PRO A 76 16.55 27.86 4.75
N GLU A 77 16.06 28.08 5.97
CA GLU A 77 16.79 28.68 7.09
C GLU A 77 16.74 27.75 8.31
N GLU A 78 17.80 27.73 9.12
CA GLU A 78 17.89 26.82 10.28
C GLU A 78 16.67 26.95 11.21
N GLY A 79 15.92 25.86 11.37
CA GLY A 79 14.72 25.79 12.21
C GLY A 79 13.49 26.49 11.64
N LYS A 80 13.53 26.97 10.39
CA LYS A 80 12.36 27.55 9.70
C LYS A 80 11.98 26.66 8.51
N TYR A 81 10.87 25.96 8.67
CA TYR A 81 10.35 25.04 7.67
C TYR A 81 9.37 25.74 6.72
N ASP A 82 9.50 25.53 5.41
CA ASP A 82 8.65 26.16 4.38
C ASP A 82 7.43 25.28 4.03
N TRP A 83 6.60 25.00 5.05
CA TRP A 83 5.42 24.15 4.92
C TRP A 83 4.43 24.67 3.88
N GLU A 84 4.18 25.99 3.85
CA GLU A 84 3.23 26.59 2.92
C GLU A 84 3.64 26.34 1.47
N LYS A 85 4.93 26.47 1.15
CA LYS A 85 5.44 26.19 -0.19
C LYS A 85 5.30 24.70 -0.51
N ILE A 86 5.77 23.81 0.37
CA ILE A 86 5.69 22.35 0.17
C ILE A 86 4.25 21.91 -0.08
N GLU A 87 3.32 22.31 0.78
CA GLU A 87 1.92 21.88 0.71
C GLU A 87 1.22 22.41 -0.53
N ARG A 88 1.53 23.65 -0.94
CA ARG A 88 0.98 24.26 -2.15
C ARG A 88 1.49 23.60 -3.41
N GLU A 89 2.81 23.39 -3.52
CA GLU A 89 3.43 22.77 -4.70
C GLU A 89 3.00 21.31 -4.87
N ASN A 90 2.84 20.60 -3.75
CA ASN A 90 2.38 19.20 -3.75
C ASN A 90 0.86 19.05 -3.58
N GLN A 91 0.09 20.14 -3.61
CA GLN A 91 -1.38 20.14 -3.56
C GLN A 91 -1.98 19.29 -2.40
N THR A 92 -1.35 19.25 -1.23
CA THR A 92 -1.68 18.29 -0.17
C THR A 92 -3.14 18.40 0.34
N ASP A 93 -3.68 19.62 0.45
CA ASP A 93 -5.08 19.85 0.83
C ASP A 93 -6.07 19.22 -0.17
N ARG A 94 -5.80 19.38 -1.47
CA ARG A 94 -6.58 18.75 -2.53
C ARG A 94 -6.54 17.23 -2.41
N TRP A 95 -5.36 16.67 -2.17
CA TRP A 95 -5.19 15.23 -2.04
C TRP A 95 -5.91 14.65 -0.83
N ARG A 96 -5.93 15.34 0.30
CA ARG A 96 -6.78 14.99 1.45
C ARG A 96 -8.27 15.00 1.09
N GLU A 97 -8.75 16.07 0.44
CA GLU A 97 -10.16 16.21 0.06
C GLU A 97 -10.62 15.13 -0.92
N GLU A 98 -9.77 14.78 -1.88
CA GLU A 98 -9.99 13.75 -2.89
C GLU A 98 -9.76 12.32 -2.38
N GLY A 99 -9.25 12.14 -1.16
CA GLY A 99 -8.95 10.82 -0.58
C GLY A 99 -7.76 10.12 -1.24
N LYS A 100 -6.77 10.88 -1.70
CA LYS A 100 -5.51 10.37 -2.25
C LYS A 100 -4.47 10.28 -1.16
N HIS A 101 -3.60 9.28 -1.26
CA HIS A 101 -2.51 9.03 -0.32
C HIS A 101 -1.17 9.40 -0.97
N LEU A 102 -0.13 9.57 -0.15
CA LEU A 102 1.21 9.95 -0.59
C LEU A 102 2.26 8.87 -0.27
N VAL A 103 3.20 8.74 -1.20
CA VAL A 103 4.56 8.24 -0.98
C VAL A 103 5.45 9.46 -0.76
N LEU A 104 6.16 9.53 0.37
CA LEU A 104 7.11 10.60 0.68
C LEU A 104 8.55 10.10 0.54
N ARG A 105 9.39 10.85 -0.16
CA ARG A 105 10.86 10.67 -0.17
C ARG A 105 11.57 11.97 0.20
N PHE A 106 12.48 11.92 1.15
CA PHE A 106 13.25 13.09 1.60
C PHE A 106 14.71 12.99 1.16
N VAL A 107 15.14 13.89 0.27
CA VAL A 107 16.37 13.74 -0.52
C VAL A 107 17.41 14.80 -0.17
N CYS A 108 18.69 14.42 -0.22
CA CYS A 108 19.83 15.28 0.12
C CYS A 108 20.81 15.52 -1.04
N ASP A 109 20.60 14.83 -2.17
CA ASP A 109 21.51 14.79 -3.31
C ASP A 109 20.73 14.32 -4.56
N ILE A 110 20.49 15.24 -5.51
CA ILE A 110 19.84 14.97 -6.80
C ILE A 110 20.80 15.42 -7.91
N PRO A 111 21.46 14.49 -8.64
CA PRO A 111 22.20 14.86 -9.84
C PRO A 111 21.32 15.61 -10.85
N GLY A 112 21.75 16.81 -11.24
CA GLY A 112 21.02 17.69 -12.15
C GLY A 112 21.91 18.29 -13.25
N GLU A 113 21.33 19.10 -14.13
CA GLU A 113 22.06 19.68 -15.26
C GLU A 113 23.10 20.74 -14.85
N GLU A 114 22.79 21.49 -13.79
CA GLU A 114 23.58 22.60 -13.29
C GLU A 114 24.17 22.31 -11.91
N LYS A 115 25.21 23.07 -11.53
CA LYS A 115 25.81 22.94 -10.20
C LYS A 115 24.87 23.51 -9.12
N HIS A 116 24.46 22.69 -8.16
CA HIS A 116 23.54 23.06 -7.08
C HIS A 116 23.75 22.19 -5.82
N MET A 117 23.00 22.49 -4.74
CA MET A 117 22.90 21.65 -3.54
C MET A 117 21.43 21.39 -3.22
N ASP A 118 21.14 20.20 -2.73
CA ASP A 118 19.81 19.81 -2.23
C ASP A 118 19.73 19.83 -0.69
N ILE A 119 20.85 20.15 -0.04
CA ILE A 119 20.90 20.56 1.36
C ILE A 119 20.88 22.09 1.49
N PRO A 120 20.31 22.65 2.57
CA PRO A 120 20.27 24.09 2.72
C PRO A 120 21.65 24.67 3.03
N GLN A 121 21.89 25.91 2.60
CA GLN A 121 23.18 26.60 2.75
C GLN A 121 23.68 26.63 4.21
N TRP A 122 22.79 26.82 5.19
CA TRP A 122 23.16 26.86 6.60
C TRP A 122 23.70 25.51 7.10
N LEU A 123 23.19 24.39 6.57
CA LEU A 123 23.66 23.06 6.94
C LEU A 123 25.01 22.79 6.31
N TYR A 124 25.18 23.15 5.04
CA TYR A 124 26.48 23.11 4.36
C TYR A 124 27.55 23.85 5.17
N ASP A 125 27.27 25.07 5.62
CA ASP A 125 28.22 25.87 6.42
C ASP A 125 28.51 25.24 7.80
N LYS A 126 27.51 24.61 8.45
CA LYS A 126 27.71 23.96 9.75
C LYS A 126 28.52 22.68 9.69
N THR A 127 28.37 21.92 8.60
CA THR A 127 29.15 20.70 8.38
C THR A 127 30.59 21.01 7.96
N ASP A 128 31.02 22.28 7.98
CA ASP A 128 32.32 22.73 7.46
C ASP A 128 32.52 22.32 6.00
N HIS A 129 31.44 22.43 5.22
CA HIS A 129 31.42 22.07 3.80
C HIS A 129 31.81 20.60 3.54
N ALA A 130 31.59 19.71 4.53
CA ALA A 130 31.95 18.29 4.44
C ALA A 130 31.07 17.56 3.41
N GLY A 131 31.72 17.10 2.34
CA GLY A 131 31.12 16.44 1.20
C GLY A 131 31.90 16.68 -0.08
N THR A 132 31.33 16.28 -1.22
CA THR A 132 31.99 16.32 -2.52
C THR A 132 31.08 16.99 -3.56
N TRP A 133 31.57 18.09 -4.14
CA TRP A 133 31.02 18.61 -5.39
C TRP A 133 31.40 17.70 -6.55
N TYR A 134 30.44 17.38 -7.42
CA TYR A 134 30.66 16.48 -8.54
C TYR A 134 30.13 17.04 -9.87
N ASP A 135 30.72 16.56 -10.95
CA ASP A 135 30.29 16.72 -12.34
C ASP A 135 30.58 15.39 -13.05
N MET A 136 29.53 14.62 -13.30
CA MET A 136 29.61 13.24 -13.82
C MET A 136 28.56 13.00 -14.91
N GLU A 137 28.64 11.84 -15.56
CA GLU A 137 27.84 11.50 -16.76
C GLU A 137 26.34 11.74 -16.58
N TYR A 138 25.81 11.44 -15.39
CA TYR A 138 24.38 11.55 -15.09
C TYR A 138 24.02 12.80 -14.27
N GLY A 139 24.94 13.75 -14.09
CA GLY A 139 24.62 15.07 -13.55
C GLY A 139 25.70 15.70 -12.67
N LYS A 140 25.36 16.90 -12.20
CA LYS A 140 26.15 17.75 -11.32
C LYS A 140 25.40 18.00 -10.02
N GLY A 141 26.12 18.31 -8.96
CA GLY A 141 25.53 18.58 -7.66
C GLY A 141 26.54 18.46 -6.53
N TYR A 142 26.03 18.22 -5.33
CA TYR A 142 26.82 18.09 -4.11
C TYR A 142 26.35 16.88 -3.29
N ALA A 143 27.27 15.96 -3.04
CA ALA A 143 27.05 14.81 -2.18
C ALA A 143 27.56 15.15 -0.76
N PRO A 144 26.69 15.32 0.25
CA PRO A 144 27.12 15.56 1.62
C PRO A 144 27.95 14.40 2.19
N ASP A 145 28.85 14.68 3.14
CA ASP A 145 29.46 13.61 3.93
C ASP A 145 28.44 13.04 4.92
N TYR A 146 27.85 11.90 4.55
CA TYR A 146 26.87 11.17 5.34
C TYR A 146 27.44 10.57 6.65
N ASN A 147 28.74 10.65 6.91
CA ASN A 147 29.33 10.31 8.22
C ASN A 147 29.39 11.51 9.17
N ASN A 148 29.05 12.72 8.71
CA ASN A 148 29.16 13.93 9.50
C ASN A 148 28.16 13.93 10.66
N GLU A 149 28.65 13.98 11.90
CA GLU A 149 27.82 13.95 13.11
C GLU A 149 26.79 15.10 13.20
N GLN A 150 27.13 16.29 12.69
CA GLN A 150 26.17 17.39 12.67
C GLN A 150 25.05 17.10 11.67
N MET A 151 25.37 16.58 10.48
CA MET A 151 24.37 16.19 9.50
C MET A 151 23.39 15.16 10.07
N ILE A 152 23.88 14.12 10.76
CA ILE A 152 23.03 13.08 11.38
C ILE A 152 22.10 13.69 12.44
N GLN A 153 22.60 14.60 13.27
CA GLN A 153 21.79 15.26 14.31
C GLN A 153 20.71 16.16 13.72
N TYR A 154 21.06 16.94 12.69
CA TYR A 154 20.10 17.78 11.99
C TYR A 154 19.10 16.97 11.17
N HIS A 155 19.49 15.82 10.65
CA HIS A 155 18.62 14.91 9.91
C HIS A 155 17.50 14.40 10.80
N LYS A 156 17.84 13.93 12.00
CA LYS A 156 16.86 13.56 13.02
C LYS A 156 15.88 14.72 13.31
N ARG A 157 16.38 15.97 13.39
CA ARG A 157 15.52 17.14 13.61
C ARG A 157 14.55 17.37 12.45
N ALA A 158 15.04 17.29 11.21
CA ALA A 158 14.22 17.46 10.01
C ALA A 158 13.14 16.36 9.88
N VAL A 159 13.51 15.09 10.11
CA VAL A 159 12.55 13.97 10.08
C VAL A 159 11.49 14.10 11.18
N ASN A 160 11.87 14.52 12.39
CA ASN A 160 10.91 14.79 13.44
C ASN A 160 9.91 15.89 13.04
N ALA A 161 10.38 16.97 12.42
CA ALA A 161 9.51 18.05 11.94
C ALA A 161 8.56 17.56 10.83
N LEU A 162 9.05 16.72 9.90
CA LEU A 162 8.22 16.06 8.89
C LEU A 162 7.14 15.18 9.53
N GLY A 163 7.48 14.36 10.54
CA GLY A 163 6.50 13.51 11.23
C GLY A 163 5.50 14.30 12.08
N GLU A 164 5.92 15.40 12.70
CA GLU A 164 5.01 16.31 13.40
C GLU A 164 3.99 16.95 12.44
N HIS A 165 4.38 17.24 11.20
CA HIS A 165 3.55 17.90 10.21
C HIS A 165 2.69 16.93 9.37
N PHE A 166 3.25 15.82 8.89
CA PHE A 166 2.60 14.88 7.98
C PHE A 166 2.33 13.48 8.56
N GLY A 167 2.91 13.13 9.72
CA GLY A 167 2.92 11.75 10.21
C GLY A 167 1.68 11.29 10.97
N ARG A 168 0.61 12.09 11.04
CA ARG A 168 -0.53 11.85 11.96
C ARG A 168 -1.92 11.88 11.35
N ASP A 169 -2.08 12.38 10.13
CA ASP A 169 -3.40 12.54 9.50
C ASP A 169 -3.74 11.42 8.50
N GLY A 170 -2.78 10.51 8.24
CA GLY A 170 -2.94 9.39 7.32
C GLY A 170 -2.69 9.73 5.85
N LEU A 171 -2.32 10.98 5.53
CA LEU A 171 -2.02 11.38 4.14
C LEU A 171 -0.79 10.64 3.61
N VAL A 172 0.28 10.55 4.40
CA VAL A 172 1.51 9.84 4.03
C VAL A 172 1.39 8.37 4.42
N SER A 173 1.14 7.52 3.44
CA SER A 173 1.00 6.08 3.64
C SER A 173 2.32 5.32 3.52
N TYR A 174 3.23 5.83 2.68
CA TYR A 174 4.51 5.20 2.42
C TYR A 174 5.65 6.20 2.56
N ILE A 175 6.76 5.76 3.15
CA ILE A 175 8.03 6.49 3.19
C ILE A 175 9.05 5.68 2.39
N GLU A 176 9.61 6.24 1.34
CA GLU A 176 10.84 5.71 0.75
C GLU A 176 12.03 6.46 1.36
N LEU A 177 12.90 5.75 2.08
CA LEU A 177 14.04 6.38 2.74
C LEU A 177 15.00 6.96 1.70
N GLY A 178 14.99 8.29 1.54
CA GLY A 178 15.75 8.98 0.49
C GLY A 178 16.98 9.77 0.95
N SER A 179 17.32 9.75 2.24
CA SER A 179 18.27 10.72 2.79
C SER A 179 19.74 10.39 2.47
N LEU A 180 20.02 9.23 1.89
CA LEU A 180 21.38 8.77 1.56
C LEU A 180 21.52 8.52 0.06
N GLY A 181 22.59 9.07 -0.52
CA GLY A 181 23.00 8.83 -1.91
C GLY A 181 22.19 9.58 -2.95
N HIS A 182 22.60 9.43 -4.21
CA HIS A 182 21.97 10.09 -5.36
C HIS A 182 20.51 9.66 -5.51
N TRP A 183 19.62 10.64 -5.72
CA TRP A 183 18.16 10.48 -5.80
C TRP A 183 17.53 9.78 -4.59
N GLY A 184 18.29 9.68 -3.48
CA GLY A 184 17.90 8.89 -2.32
C GLY A 184 17.88 7.38 -2.56
N GLU A 185 18.67 6.87 -3.49
CA GLU A 185 18.71 5.44 -3.82
C GLU A 185 19.81 4.66 -3.07
N TRP A 186 20.43 5.27 -2.06
CA TRP A 186 21.46 4.63 -1.24
C TRP A 186 22.64 4.12 -2.08
N HIS A 187 23.03 4.91 -3.08
CA HIS A 187 24.33 4.78 -3.76
C HIS A 187 24.92 6.11 -4.18
N VAL A 188 26.25 6.11 -4.32
CA VAL A 188 27.03 7.24 -4.85
C VAL A 188 28.01 6.77 -5.92
N ASN A 189 28.41 7.68 -6.81
CA ASN A 189 29.50 7.40 -7.75
C ASN A 189 30.88 7.55 -7.09
N ILE A 190 31.36 6.50 -6.44
CA ILE A 190 32.70 6.48 -5.83
C ILE A 190 33.80 6.80 -6.85
N SER A 191 33.62 6.39 -8.12
CA SER A 191 34.60 6.64 -9.18
C SER A 191 34.72 8.13 -9.56
N ALA A 192 33.71 8.95 -9.23
CA ALA A 192 33.74 10.40 -9.37
C ALA A 192 34.44 11.11 -8.19
N GLY A 193 35.07 10.36 -7.28
CA GLY A 193 35.74 10.91 -6.10
C GLY A 193 34.79 11.25 -4.95
N ILE A 194 33.55 10.78 -5.02
CA ILE A 194 32.56 10.93 -3.95
C ILE A 194 32.88 9.93 -2.85
N GLN A 195 32.80 10.38 -1.59
CA GLN A 195 33.01 9.50 -0.44
C GLN A 195 31.93 8.41 -0.41
N SER A 196 32.33 7.16 -0.15
CA SER A 196 31.39 6.05 0.02
C SER A 196 30.33 6.37 1.07
N LEU A 197 29.15 5.77 0.88
CA LEU A 197 28.12 5.75 1.91
C LEU A 197 28.64 5.16 3.24
N PRO A 198 28.03 5.55 4.37
CA PRO A 198 28.52 5.15 5.67
C PRO A 198 28.23 3.66 5.97
N GLU A 199 28.93 3.10 6.94
CA GLU A 199 28.69 1.73 7.44
C GLU A 199 27.33 1.58 8.12
N GLU A 200 26.88 0.34 8.33
CA GLU A 200 25.57 -0.03 8.88
C GLU A 200 25.21 0.76 10.15
N SER A 201 26.15 0.87 11.10
CA SER A 201 25.93 1.57 12.38
C SER A 201 25.56 3.05 12.25
N VAL A 202 25.98 3.69 11.15
CA VAL A 202 25.65 5.09 10.87
C VAL A 202 24.40 5.17 9.99
N ARG A 203 24.23 4.28 9.00
CA ARG A 203 23.00 4.23 8.19
C ARG A 203 21.76 3.99 9.04
N GLU A 204 21.86 3.13 10.06
CA GLU A 204 20.77 2.88 11.02
C GLU A 204 20.32 4.18 11.71
N ARG A 205 21.24 5.11 12.00
CA ARG A 205 20.93 6.40 12.63
C ARG A 205 20.12 7.34 11.72
N TYR A 206 20.20 7.18 10.40
CA TYR A 206 19.34 7.88 9.44
C TYR A 206 17.96 7.22 9.32
N MET A 207 17.85 5.92 9.57
CA MET A 207 16.59 5.19 9.48
C MET A 207 15.72 5.35 10.73
N ILE A 208 16.29 5.21 11.93
CA ILE A 208 15.53 5.21 13.19
C ILE A 208 14.57 6.41 13.34
N PRO A 209 14.95 7.67 13.03
CA PRO A 209 14.04 8.80 13.16
C PRO A 209 12.71 8.62 12.40
N TRP A 210 12.72 7.93 11.26
CA TRP A 210 11.50 7.70 10.47
C TRP A 210 10.51 6.76 11.17
N THR A 211 11.00 5.71 11.83
CA THR A 211 10.14 4.74 12.52
C THR A 211 9.46 5.37 13.75
N GLU A 212 10.09 6.37 14.37
CA GLU A 212 9.53 7.14 15.47
C GLU A 212 8.56 8.23 14.98
N ALA A 213 8.88 8.90 13.87
CA ALA A 213 8.17 10.06 13.36
C ALA A 213 6.89 9.70 12.56
N PHE A 214 6.87 8.53 11.92
CA PHE A 214 5.76 8.06 11.08
C PHE A 214 5.29 6.66 11.52
N PRO A 215 4.63 6.54 12.68
CA PRO A 215 4.26 5.24 13.26
C PRO A 215 3.19 4.49 12.45
N ASP A 216 2.41 5.19 11.63
CA ASP A 216 1.31 4.64 10.84
C ASP A 216 1.68 4.46 9.35
N SER A 217 2.86 4.93 8.91
CA SER A 217 3.32 4.78 7.53
C SER A 217 4.21 3.56 7.38
N MET A 218 4.12 2.90 6.22
CA MET A 218 5.04 1.82 5.88
C MET A 218 6.34 2.41 5.32
N ILE A 219 7.48 2.00 5.88
CA ILE A 219 8.81 2.50 5.49
C ILE A 219 9.47 1.51 4.53
N LEU A 220 10.11 2.01 3.46
CA LEU A 220 10.74 1.23 2.42
C LEU A 220 12.21 1.62 2.20
N MET A 221 13.03 0.64 1.83
CA MET A 221 14.44 0.82 1.47
C MET A 221 14.74 0.33 0.05
N ARG A 222 15.74 0.92 -0.61
CA ARG A 222 16.12 0.56 -2.00
C ARG A 222 16.58 -0.90 -2.12
N ARG A 223 17.26 -1.39 -1.11
CA ARG A 223 17.86 -2.74 -1.01
C ARG A 223 17.57 -3.28 0.39
N PRO A 224 17.66 -4.60 0.62
CA PRO A 224 17.43 -5.17 1.94
C PRO A 224 18.67 -4.95 2.84
N PHE A 225 18.96 -3.69 3.14
CA PHE A 225 20.04 -3.30 4.04
C PHE A 225 19.82 -3.89 5.43
N SER A 226 20.88 -4.40 6.04
CA SER A 226 20.82 -5.23 7.25
C SER A 226 20.18 -4.51 8.44
N GLU A 227 20.43 -3.21 8.57
CA GLU A 227 19.80 -2.38 9.60
C GLU A 227 18.26 -2.42 9.53
N GLY A 228 17.65 -2.62 8.35
CA GLY A 228 16.20 -2.69 8.18
C GLY A 228 15.55 -4.01 8.61
N GLU A 229 16.32 -5.07 8.87
CA GLU A 229 15.80 -6.42 9.14
C GLU A 229 14.88 -6.47 10.37
N HIS A 230 15.17 -5.65 11.38
CA HIS A 230 14.47 -5.67 12.67
C HIS A 230 13.30 -4.69 12.77
N TYR A 231 13.12 -3.79 11.80
CA TYR A 231 12.18 -2.68 11.89
C TYR A 231 10.91 -2.86 11.05
N GLY A 232 10.78 -3.99 10.35
CA GLY A 232 9.61 -4.25 9.52
C GLY A 232 9.53 -3.30 8.34
N ILE A 233 10.43 -3.49 7.38
CA ILE A 233 10.68 -2.58 6.28
C ILE A 233 10.22 -3.21 4.96
N GLY A 234 9.58 -2.41 4.11
CA GLY A 234 9.30 -2.72 2.71
C GLY A 234 10.51 -2.43 1.82
N LEU A 235 10.42 -2.74 0.53
CA LEU A 235 11.53 -2.52 -0.39
C LEU A 235 11.05 -1.82 -1.66
N TYR A 236 11.86 -0.96 -2.25
CA TYR A 236 11.54 -0.33 -3.53
C TYR A 236 12.60 -0.61 -4.60
N ASN A 237 12.15 -0.69 -5.85
CA ASN A 237 13.01 -0.94 -7.00
C ASN A 237 12.81 0.10 -8.11
N ASP A 238 13.68 1.11 -8.16
CA ASP A 238 13.69 2.19 -9.16
C ASP A 238 14.28 1.75 -10.52
N MET A 239 14.37 0.44 -10.74
CA MET A 239 14.82 -0.18 -11.99
C MET A 239 13.75 -1.12 -12.55
N THR A 240 12.48 -0.92 -12.21
CA THR A 240 11.39 -1.78 -12.67
C THR A 240 11.37 -1.86 -14.20
N GLY A 241 11.27 -3.08 -14.72
CA GLY A 241 11.30 -3.38 -16.15
C GLY A 241 12.70 -3.63 -16.72
N GLN A 242 13.78 -3.26 -16.01
CA GLN A 242 15.14 -3.62 -16.37
C GLN A 242 15.44 -5.04 -15.83
N PRO A 243 15.68 -6.06 -16.68
CA PRO A 243 15.76 -7.44 -16.23
C PRO A 243 16.96 -7.76 -15.33
N GLU A 244 18.17 -7.38 -15.72
CA GLU A 244 19.40 -7.73 -14.99
C GLU A 244 19.43 -7.11 -13.59
N SER A 245 19.09 -5.83 -13.48
CA SER A 245 19.04 -5.06 -12.24
C SER A 245 17.94 -5.57 -11.32
N THR A 246 16.77 -5.92 -11.88
CA THR A 246 15.67 -6.47 -11.08
C THR A 246 15.99 -7.90 -10.59
N GLU A 247 16.66 -8.73 -11.41
CA GLU A 247 17.10 -10.06 -10.98
C GLU A 247 18.21 -9.99 -9.92
N GLU A 248 19.12 -9.03 -10.02
CA GLU A 248 20.09 -8.78 -8.96
C GLU A 248 19.41 -8.33 -7.66
N TRP A 249 18.41 -7.45 -7.75
CA TRP A 249 17.61 -7.04 -6.60
C TRP A 249 16.91 -8.24 -5.94
N PHE A 250 16.35 -9.16 -6.74
CA PHE A 250 15.83 -10.43 -6.21
C PHE A 250 16.89 -11.30 -5.54
N ARG A 251 18.11 -11.34 -6.08
CA ARG A 251 19.22 -12.07 -5.45
C ARG A 251 19.54 -11.51 -4.08
N TRP A 252 19.63 -10.18 -3.93
CA TRP A 252 19.83 -9.55 -2.61
C TRP A 252 18.71 -9.90 -1.63
N ILE A 253 17.44 -9.88 -2.06
CA ILE A 253 16.31 -10.22 -1.19
C ILE A 253 16.37 -11.68 -0.75
N ASN A 254 16.77 -12.58 -1.64
CA ASN A 254 16.81 -14.01 -1.36
C ASN A 254 18.05 -14.45 -0.58
N GLU A 255 19.18 -13.79 -0.76
CA GLU A 255 20.48 -14.29 -0.30
C GLU A 255 21.18 -13.32 0.66
N GLY A 256 20.73 -12.07 0.73
CA GLY A 256 21.49 -10.99 1.33
C GLY A 256 22.81 -10.77 0.57
N GLY A 257 23.82 -10.30 1.27
CA GLY A 257 25.19 -10.28 0.76
C GLY A 257 26.00 -9.07 1.17
N GLU A 258 27.04 -8.82 0.38
CA GLU A 258 27.93 -7.69 0.55
C GLU A 258 27.28 -6.41 0.02
N PHE A 259 27.41 -5.31 0.78
CA PHE A 259 27.16 -3.99 0.24
C PHE A 259 28.45 -3.47 -0.41
N ASP A 260 28.39 -3.22 -1.71
CA ASP A 260 29.54 -2.97 -2.57
C ASP A 260 30.27 -1.65 -2.29
N GLN A 261 29.59 -0.65 -1.71
CA GLN A 261 30.19 0.65 -1.42
C GLN A 261 31.03 0.68 -0.14
N THR A 262 30.72 -0.19 0.83
CA THR A 262 31.40 -0.29 2.12
C THR A 262 32.18 -1.59 2.28
N HIS A 263 31.97 -2.57 1.40
CA HIS A 263 32.51 -3.94 1.46
C HIS A 263 32.10 -4.74 2.72
N GLU A 264 31.04 -4.30 3.40
CA GLU A 264 30.45 -5.02 4.53
C GLU A 264 29.90 -6.35 4.05
N LYS A 265 30.54 -7.47 4.43
CA LYS A 265 30.14 -8.83 3.99
C LYS A 265 28.71 -9.22 4.31
N LYS A 266 28.10 -8.53 5.27
CA LYS A 266 26.70 -8.66 5.67
C LYS A 266 26.01 -7.30 5.66
N GLY A 267 26.33 -6.44 4.69
CA GLY A 267 25.65 -5.15 4.55
C GLY A 267 24.22 -5.28 4.02
N LEU A 268 23.86 -6.44 3.44
CA LEU A 268 22.50 -6.78 3.03
C LEU A 268 22.03 -8.07 3.72
N SER A 269 20.84 -8.02 4.34
CA SER A 269 20.18 -9.18 4.95
C SER A 269 19.17 -9.81 4.00
N ALA A 270 19.01 -11.13 4.04
CA ALA A 270 17.99 -11.81 3.25
C ALA A 270 16.59 -11.51 3.83
N MET A 271 15.74 -10.85 3.05
CA MET A 271 14.36 -10.50 3.42
C MET A 271 13.34 -11.30 2.60
N LYS A 272 13.48 -12.62 2.59
CA LYS A 272 12.55 -13.51 1.88
C LYS A 272 11.12 -13.28 2.34
N ASP A 273 10.20 -13.25 1.38
CA ASP A 273 8.77 -13.07 1.63
C ASP A 273 8.40 -11.76 2.39
N PHE A 274 9.27 -10.73 2.38
CA PHE A 274 8.94 -9.43 3.00
C PHE A 274 7.58 -8.88 2.53
N TRP A 275 7.28 -9.08 1.25
CA TRP A 275 6.04 -8.69 0.57
C TRP A 275 4.77 -9.24 1.24
N LYS A 276 4.84 -10.28 2.07
CA LYS A 276 3.67 -10.78 2.80
C LYS A 276 3.26 -9.84 3.93
N LYS A 277 4.13 -8.93 4.35
CA LYS A 277 3.94 -8.03 5.50
C LYS A 277 4.21 -6.56 5.18
N PHE A 278 5.09 -6.28 4.23
CA PHE A 278 5.54 -4.93 3.89
C PHE A 278 5.51 -4.70 2.38
N PRO A 279 5.26 -3.46 1.91
CA PRO A 279 5.05 -3.17 0.49
C PRO A 279 6.33 -3.29 -0.35
N SER A 280 6.12 -3.56 -1.63
CA SER A 280 7.14 -3.50 -2.68
C SER A 280 6.83 -2.33 -3.61
N GLY A 281 7.67 -1.29 -3.62
CA GLY A 281 7.45 -0.04 -4.37
C GLY A 281 8.50 0.22 -5.46
N GLY A 282 8.69 1.50 -5.80
CA GLY A 282 9.72 2.00 -6.71
C GLY A 282 9.16 2.56 -8.01
N GLU A 283 9.98 2.66 -9.04
CA GLU A 283 9.58 3.23 -10.33
C GLU A 283 10.09 2.47 -11.56
N PHE A 284 9.57 2.83 -12.74
CA PHE A 284 10.12 2.33 -13.98
C PHE A 284 11.54 2.84 -14.21
N THR A 285 12.39 1.98 -14.79
CA THR A 285 13.75 2.37 -15.14
C THR A 285 13.82 3.53 -16.14
N SER A 286 14.90 4.31 -16.08
CA SER A 286 15.28 5.27 -17.12
C SER A 286 16.19 4.74 -18.22
N SER A 287 16.66 3.49 -18.11
CA SER A 287 17.54 2.90 -19.13
C SER A 287 16.79 2.27 -20.32
N ILE A 288 15.48 2.07 -20.23
CA ILE A 288 14.64 1.43 -21.26
C ILE A 288 13.47 2.36 -21.60
N THR A 289 13.12 2.45 -22.89
CA THR A 289 12.02 3.32 -23.33
C THR A 289 10.65 2.78 -22.92
N MET A 290 9.67 3.67 -22.72
CA MET A 290 8.29 3.26 -22.41
C MET A 290 7.66 2.38 -23.51
N LYS A 291 8.02 2.61 -24.78
CA LYS A 291 7.61 1.73 -25.89
C LYS A 291 8.07 0.29 -25.69
N GLU A 292 9.32 0.11 -25.28
CA GLU A 292 9.84 -1.23 -25.05
C GLU A 292 9.20 -1.87 -23.82
N LEU A 293 9.05 -1.11 -22.73
CA LEU A 293 8.47 -1.60 -21.48
C LEU A 293 6.98 -1.95 -21.59
N LEU A 294 6.20 -1.14 -22.32
CA LEU A 294 4.74 -1.19 -22.32
C LEU A 294 4.13 -1.84 -23.58
N ASP A 295 4.91 -2.04 -24.64
CA ASP A 295 4.44 -2.64 -25.89
C ASP A 295 5.34 -3.81 -26.32
N THR A 296 6.62 -3.55 -26.60
CA THR A 296 7.50 -4.58 -27.22
C THR A 296 7.80 -5.75 -26.29
N ASN A 297 8.10 -5.48 -25.01
CA ASN A 297 8.51 -6.47 -23.99
C ASN A 297 7.50 -6.52 -22.83
N LEU A 298 6.24 -6.17 -23.09
CA LEU A 298 5.21 -6.02 -22.06
C LEU A 298 5.08 -7.25 -21.15
N ASP A 299 5.13 -8.46 -21.70
CA ASP A 299 5.00 -9.69 -20.91
C ASP A 299 6.18 -9.87 -19.93
N GLN A 300 7.39 -9.48 -20.33
CA GLN A 300 8.57 -9.49 -19.44
C GLN A 300 8.41 -8.47 -18.32
N THR A 301 7.99 -7.23 -18.65
CA THR A 301 7.71 -6.18 -17.68
C THR A 301 6.69 -6.64 -16.64
N ILE A 302 5.56 -7.21 -17.09
CA ILE A 302 4.52 -7.75 -16.21
C ILE A 302 5.08 -8.87 -15.33
N ASN A 303 5.86 -9.80 -15.88
CA ASN A 303 6.43 -10.89 -15.11
C ASN A 303 7.36 -10.41 -13.99
N LEU A 304 8.18 -9.38 -14.25
CA LEU A 304 9.04 -8.78 -13.24
C LEU A 304 8.23 -8.12 -12.11
N ILE A 305 7.21 -7.35 -12.47
CA ILE A 305 6.29 -6.69 -11.51
C ILE A 305 5.60 -7.74 -10.62
N LYS A 306 5.09 -8.82 -11.22
CA LYS A 306 4.45 -9.92 -10.50
C LYS A 306 5.41 -10.63 -9.54
N LYS A 307 6.62 -10.93 -10.00
CA LYS A 307 7.67 -11.58 -9.19
C LYS A 307 8.15 -10.69 -8.04
N ALA A 308 8.13 -9.37 -8.23
CA ALA A 308 8.45 -8.39 -7.20
C ALA A 308 7.32 -8.13 -6.21
N HIS A 309 6.13 -8.69 -6.43
CA HIS A 309 4.94 -8.37 -5.63
C HIS A 309 4.67 -6.86 -5.54
N THR A 310 4.93 -6.14 -6.63
CA THR A 310 4.86 -4.68 -6.69
C THR A 310 3.49 -4.18 -6.27
N THR A 311 3.48 -3.26 -5.30
CA THR A 311 2.31 -2.62 -4.71
C THR A 311 1.99 -1.31 -5.44
N PHE A 312 3.02 -0.51 -5.72
CA PHE A 312 2.89 0.72 -6.49
C PHE A 312 4.11 0.98 -7.36
N LEU A 313 3.95 1.86 -8.36
CA LEU A 313 5.06 2.41 -9.15
C LEU A 313 4.96 3.93 -9.25
N GLY A 314 6.04 4.66 -8.97
CA GLY A 314 6.14 6.12 -9.03
C GLY A 314 7.48 6.64 -8.48
N PRO A 315 7.93 7.85 -8.89
CA PRO A 315 7.21 8.82 -9.71
C PRO A 315 7.17 8.49 -11.21
N LYS A 316 8.14 7.72 -11.73
CA LYS A 316 8.11 7.34 -13.15
C LYS A 316 7.11 6.21 -13.41
N VAL A 317 5.90 6.62 -13.81
CA VAL A 317 4.75 5.75 -14.10
C VAL A 317 4.68 5.31 -15.58
N ALA A 318 3.78 4.38 -15.89
CA ALA A 318 3.52 4.00 -17.28
C ALA A 318 2.88 5.16 -18.06
N ASP A 319 3.32 5.37 -19.29
CA ASP A 319 2.73 6.36 -20.19
C ASP A 319 1.38 5.87 -20.74
N LYS A 320 0.34 6.70 -20.56
CA LYS A 320 -1.03 6.45 -21.02
C LYS A 320 -1.17 6.36 -22.54
N THR A 321 -0.21 6.85 -23.32
CA THR A 321 -0.18 6.67 -24.77
C THR A 321 -0.11 5.19 -25.19
N TYR A 322 0.40 4.31 -24.32
CA TYR A 322 0.42 2.85 -24.49
C TYR A 322 -0.73 2.19 -23.72
N GLU A 323 -1.98 2.51 -24.06
CA GLU A 323 -3.19 2.13 -23.28
C GLU A 323 -3.22 0.65 -22.85
N ASN A 324 -2.92 -0.28 -23.76
CA ASN A 324 -2.91 -1.71 -23.44
C ASN A 324 -1.82 -2.06 -22.40
N GLY A 325 -0.61 -1.51 -22.57
CA GLY A 325 0.49 -1.69 -21.64
C GLY A 325 0.19 -1.09 -20.27
N TYR A 326 -0.26 0.17 -20.27
CA TYR A 326 -0.70 0.90 -19.08
C TYR A 326 -1.71 0.10 -18.26
N ARG A 327 -2.78 -0.42 -18.90
CA ARG A 327 -3.82 -1.20 -18.22
C ARG A 327 -3.32 -2.55 -17.72
N LYS A 328 -2.51 -3.26 -18.49
CA LYS A 328 -2.00 -4.58 -18.07
C LYS A 328 -1.00 -4.47 -16.92
N VAL A 329 -0.16 -3.44 -16.91
CA VAL A 329 0.74 -3.13 -15.79
C VAL A 329 -0.07 -2.76 -14.55
N LEU A 330 -1.04 -1.84 -14.64
CA LEU A 330 -1.91 -1.47 -13.51
C LEU A 330 -2.63 -2.70 -12.93
N GLY A 331 -3.14 -3.58 -13.78
CA GLY A 331 -3.80 -4.82 -13.38
C GLY A 331 -2.88 -5.87 -12.75
N SER A 332 -1.57 -5.65 -12.79
CA SER A 332 -0.55 -6.55 -12.25
C SER A 332 0.14 -6.02 -11.00
N MET A 333 -0.41 -4.97 -10.37
CA MET A 333 0.11 -4.39 -9.12
C MET A 333 -0.90 -4.51 -7.97
N GLY A 334 -0.39 -4.53 -6.74
CA GLY A 334 -1.17 -4.35 -5.53
C GLY A 334 -2.19 -5.45 -5.26
N TYR A 335 -3.23 -5.11 -4.50
CA TYR A 335 -4.29 -6.04 -4.11
C TYR A 335 -5.46 -6.02 -5.09
N ARG A 336 -6.20 -7.12 -5.16
CA ARG A 336 -7.50 -7.21 -5.85
C ARG A 336 -8.48 -8.00 -5.01
N LEU A 337 -9.05 -7.32 -4.02
CA LEU A 337 -9.98 -7.92 -3.06
C LEU A 337 -11.33 -8.20 -3.69
N TRP A 338 -11.92 -9.35 -3.39
CA TRP A 338 -13.29 -9.66 -3.80
C TRP A 338 -13.99 -10.68 -2.92
N ILE A 339 -15.32 -10.69 -2.97
CA ILE A 339 -16.16 -11.70 -2.33
C ILE A 339 -16.51 -12.77 -3.35
N SER A 340 -16.10 -14.00 -3.13
CA SER A 340 -16.47 -15.13 -3.98
C SER A 340 -17.83 -15.73 -3.65
N GLN A 341 -18.27 -15.60 -2.40
CA GLN A 341 -19.55 -16.10 -1.92
C GLN A 341 -20.05 -15.25 -0.75
N ALA A 342 -21.34 -14.94 -0.76
CA ALA A 342 -22.06 -14.37 0.36
C ALA A 342 -23.25 -15.28 0.73
N SER A 343 -23.46 -15.53 2.02
CA SER A 343 -24.60 -16.30 2.52
C SER A 343 -25.30 -15.55 3.66
N LEU A 344 -26.59 -15.28 3.52
CA LEU A 344 -27.45 -14.86 4.62
C LEU A 344 -28.07 -16.08 5.27
N ILE A 345 -27.92 -16.22 6.58
CA ILE A 345 -28.47 -17.31 7.37
C ILE A 345 -29.36 -16.72 8.45
N GLN A 346 -30.65 -17.00 8.38
CA GLN A 346 -31.60 -16.60 9.41
C GLN A 346 -31.32 -17.38 10.70
N MET A 347 -31.07 -16.67 11.79
CA MET A 347 -30.90 -17.22 13.12
C MET A 347 -32.04 -16.75 14.04
N PRO A 348 -32.29 -17.41 15.18
CA PRO A 348 -33.26 -16.91 16.15
C PRO A 348 -32.79 -15.56 16.69
N GLY A 349 -33.49 -14.48 16.33
CA GLY A 349 -33.23 -13.13 16.80
C GLY A 349 -32.18 -12.32 16.02
N TYR A 350 -31.57 -12.85 14.97
CA TYR A 350 -30.62 -12.12 14.10
C TYR A 350 -30.43 -12.79 12.73
N VAL A 351 -29.72 -12.13 11.82
CA VAL A 351 -29.27 -12.70 10.54
C VAL A 351 -27.75 -12.74 10.54
N SER A 352 -27.16 -13.89 10.19
CA SER A 352 -25.72 -14.03 9.99
C SER A 352 -25.38 -13.82 8.52
N LEU A 353 -24.55 -12.83 8.21
CA LEU A 353 -23.92 -12.69 6.90
C LEU A 353 -22.56 -13.39 6.93
N ASN A 354 -22.41 -14.44 6.15
CA ASN A 354 -21.15 -15.14 5.99
C ASN A 354 -20.54 -14.78 4.64
N LEU A 355 -19.30 -14.30 4.64
CA LEU A 355 -18.58 -13.89 3.43
C LEU A 355 -17.33 -14.75 3.23
N LYS A 356 -17.03 -15.05 1.96
CA LYS A 356 -15.79 -15.71 1.54
C LYS A 356 -14.95 -14.75 0.71
N TRP A 357 -13.92 -14.21 1.33
CA TRP A 357 -13.01 -13.20 0.81
C TRP A 357 -11.86 -13.84 0.05
N LYS A 358 -11.37 -13.16 -0.98
CA LYS A 358 -10.21 -13.54 -1.78
C LYS A 358 -9.42 -12.31 -2.20
N ASN A 359 -8.13 -12.50 -2.45
CA ASN A 359 -7.26 -11.52 -3.08
C ASN A 359 -6.67 -12.14 -4.34
N ASP A 360 -6.96 -11.54 -5.50
CA ASP A 360 -6.45 -11.97 -6.81
C ASP A 360 -5.28 -11.09 -7.29
N GLY A 361 -4.76 -10.24 -6.40
CA GLY A 361 -3.69 -9.31 -6.72
C GLY A 361 -2.28 -9.91 -6.63
N VAL A 362 -1.36 -8.98 -6.82
CA VAL A 362 0.08 -8.98 -6.52
C VAL A 362 0.52 -9.25 -5.10
N ALA A 363 -0.16 -8.54 -4.22
CA ALA A 363 0.27 -8.19 -2.88
C ALA A 363 -0.97 -8.09 -1.98
N PRO A 364 -0.80 -8.22 -0.65
CA PRO A 364 -1.90 -7.96 0.28
C PRO A 364 -2.28 -6.47 0.30
N PHE A 365 -3.44 -6.20 0.88
CA PHE A 365 -3.78 -4.87 1.35
C PHE A 365 -3.08 -4.70 2.72
N TYR A 366 -2.01 -3.90 2.78
CA TYR A 366 -1.12 -3.84 3.95
C TYR A 366 -1.71 -3.10 5.16
N GLU A 367 -2.94 -2.59 5.07
CA GLU A 367 -3.64 -1.95 6.19
C GLU A 367 -4.81 -2.75 6.76
N ASP A 368 -5.19 -2.48 8.01
CA ASP A 368 -6.39 -3.08 8.62
C ASP A 368 -7.48 -2.02 8.75
N TRP A 369 -7.79 -1.40 7.61
CA TRP A 369 -8.84 -0.40 7.51
C TRP A 369 -10.20 -0.97 7.95
N PRO A 370 -11.04 -0.20 8.66
CA PRO A 370 -12.34 -0.68 9.11
C PRO A 370 -13.23 -1.17 7.97
N VAL A 371 -13.80 -2.36 8.16
CA VAL A 371 -14.68 -3.00 7.17
C VAL A 371 -16.11 -3.03 7.71
N TRP A 372 -17.05 -2.58 6.88
CA TRP A 372 -18.44 -2.38 7.28
C TRP A 372 -19.42 -3.11 6.37
N VAL A 373 -20.34 -3.85 6.99
CA VAL A 373 -21.58 -4.29 6.35
C VAL A 373 -22.63 -3.21 6.54
N LEU A 374 -23.23 -2.79 5.45
CA LEU A 374 -24.24 -1.73 5.41
C LEU A 374 -25.55 -2.32 4.93
N VAL A 375 -26.62 -2.08 5.68
CA VAL A 375 -27.99 -2.46 5.30
C VAL A 375 -28.77 -1.18 5.03
N GLU A 376 -29.33 -1.09 3.84
CA GLU A 376 -30.09 0.06 3.35
C GLU A 376 -31.50 -0.37 2.93
N ASP A 377 -32.49 0.51 3.05
CA ASP A 377 -33.79 0.30 2.41
C ASP A 377 -33.75 0.59 0.89
N GLU A 378 -34.88 0.45 0.19
CA GLU A 378 -34.95 0.71 -1.26
C GLU A 378 -34.56 2.15 -1.63
N ASP A 379 -34.88 3.09 -0.75
CA ASP A 379 -34.66 4.54 -0.89
C ASP A 379 -33.21 4.95 -0.54
N GLY A 380 -32.40 4.02 -0.03
CA GLY A 380 -30.99 4.24 0.33
C GLY A 380 -30.78 4.75 1.75
N ASN A 381 -31.81 4.74 2.62
CA ASN A 381 -31.65 5.10 4.02
C ASN A 381 -30.89 3.99 4.76
N SER A 382 -29.87 4.36 5.53
CA SER A 382 -29.12 3.41 6.36
C SER A 382 -30.01 2.87 7.49
N LEU A 383 -30.14 1.55 7.52
CA LEU A 383 -30.88 0.81 8.56
C LEU A 383 -29.94 0.22 9.61
N GLU A 384 -28.74 -0.21 9.19
CA GLU A 384 -27.75 -0.86 10.03
C GLU A 384 -26.33 -0.68 9.44
N LYS A 385 -25.33 -0.54 10.31
CA LYS A 385 -23.89 -0.55 9.98
C LYS A 385 -23.20 -1.43 11.02
N GLU A 386 -22.66 -2.57 10.59
CA GLU A 386 -22.01 -3.55 11.47
C GLU A 386 -20.56 -3.77 11.04
N ALA A 387 -19.64 -3.78 12.01
CA ALA A 387 -18.23 -4.06 11.76
C ALA A 387 -18.03 -5.51 11.34
N VAL A 388 -17.13 -5.74 10.39
CA VAL A 388 -16.64 -7.08 10.06
C VAL A 388 -15.35 -7.33 10.81
N ASP A 389 -15.33 -8.39 11.61
CA ASP A 389 -14.11 -8.90 12.24
C ASP A 389 -13.25 -9.60 11.18
N ILE A 390 -12.27 -8.88 10.64
CA ILE A 390 -11.33 -9.33 9.61
C ILE A 390 -10.00 -8.58 9.75
N SER A 391 -8.89 -9.28 9.51
CA SER A 391 -7.61 -8.63 9.21
C SER A 391 -7.35 -8.73 7.70
N LEU A 392 -7.41 -7.60 7.01
CA LEU A 392 -7.16 -7.48 5.58
C LEU A 392 -5.70 -7.79 5.24
N LYS A 393 -4.76 -7.43 6.13
CA LYS A 393 -3.32 -7.74 5.99
C LYS A 393 -3.06 -9.24 5.85
N SER A 394 -3.91 -10.07 6.47
CA SER A 394 -3.79 -11.54 6.40
C SER A 394 -4.31 -12.16 5.09
N LEU A 395 -4.97 -11.39 4.22
CA LEU A 395 -5.53 -11.90 2.97
C LEU A 395 -4.49 -11.83 1.84
N LEU A 396 -3.54 -12.76 1.87
CA LEU A 396 -2.50 -12.89 0.85
C LEU A 396 -3.10 -13.28 -0.52
N PRO A 397 -2.40 -13.02 -1.63
CA PRO A 397 -2.74 -13.55 -2.94
C PRO A 397 -3.05 -15.04 -2.89
N GLU A 398 -4.09 -15.46 -3.61
CA GLU A 398 -4.60 -16.85 -3.70
C GLU A 398 -5.19 -17.43 -2.39
N GLU A 399 -5.06 -16.73 -1.26
CA GLU A 399 -5.66 -17.15 -0.01
C GLU A 399 -7.17 -16.84 0.04
N THR A 400 -7.83 -17.43 1.03
CA THR A 400 -9.26 -17.26 1.25
C THR A 400 -9.53 -17.09 2.73
N LEU A 401 -10.21 -16.00 3.09
CA LEU A 401 -10.73 -15.79 4.44
C LEU A 401 -12.25 -15.94 4.48
N GLN A 402 -12.77 -16.31 5.64
CA GLN A 402 -14.20 -16.37 5.89
C GLN A 402 -14.57 -15.53 7.10
N THR A 403 -15.57 -14.67 6.96
CA THR A 403 -16.08 -13.85 8.06
C THR A 403 -17.54 -14.18 8.32
N LYS A 404 -17.99 -13.90 9.54
CA LYS A 404 -19.39 -14.02 9.94
C LYS A 404 -19.78 -12.74 10.69
N THR A 405 -20.69 -11.97 10.13
CA THR A 405 -21.18 -10.74 10.73
C THR A 405 -22.62 -10.94 11.19
N ARG A 406 -22.89 -10.62 12.44
CA ARG A 406 -24.23 -10.67 13.02
C ARG A 406 -24.93 -9.36 12.73
N MET A 407 -26.07 -9.42 12.04
CA MET A 407 -26.92 -8.26 11.79
C MET A 407 -28.25 -8.40 12.57
N GLN A 408 -28.69 -7.33 13.21
CA GLN A 408 -29.86 -7.26 14.05
C GLN A 408 -31.15 -6.99 13.29
N VAL A 409 -31.07 -6.67 11.98
CA VAL A 409 -32.16 -6.31 11.06
C VAL A 409 -33.52 -6.64 11.66
N LYS A 410 -34.06 -5.66 12.39
CA LYS A 410 -35.24 -5.84 13.23
C LYS A 410 -36.35 -6.40 12.37
N LYS A 411 -36.76 -7.64 12.67
CA LYS A 411 -37.88 -8.35 12.06
C LYS A 411 -37.78 -8.58 10.54
N MET A 412 -36.83 -9.40 10.10
CA MET A 412 -36.90 -10.09 8.80
C MET A 412 -37.97 -11.20 8.73
N ILE A 413 -39.15 -10.95 9.33
CA ILE A 413 -40.45 -11.63 9.09
C ILE A 413 -41.61 -10.61 9.05
N SER A 414 -41.43 -9.34 9.50
CA SER A 414 -42.53 -8.35 9.47
C SER A 414 -42.49 -7.36 8.30
N LEU A 415 -41.57 -7.52 7.36
CA LEU A 415 -41.48 -6.71 6.14
C LEU A 415 -41.54 -7.61 4.90
N ALA A 416 -42.58 -8.43 4.80
CA ALA A 416 -42.87 -9.28 3.63
C ALA A 416 -43.20 -8.49 2.34
N GLY A 417 -42.66 -7.27 2.18
CA GLY A 417 -42.90 -6.39 1.04
C GLY A 417 -41.91 -5.24 0.82
N LYS A 418 -40.86 -5.07 1.64
CA LYS A 418 -39.79 -4.07 1.37
C LYS A 418 -38.50 -4.79 1.01
N LYS A 419 -37.91 -4.50 -0.15
CA LYS A 419 -36.55 -4.97 -0.50
C LYS A 419 -35.54 -4.14 0.29
N TYR A 420 -34.40 -4.75 0.55
CA TYR A 420 -33.28 -4.11 1.25
C TYR A 420 -32.03 -4.38 0.42
N LYS A 421 -31.08 -3.46 0.49
CA LYS A 421 -29.78 -3.59 -0.15
C LYS A 421 -28.75 -3.87 0.94
N ILE A 422 -27.92 -4.88 0.74
CA ILE A 422 -26.78 -5.17 1.61
C ILE A 422 -25.51 -4.93 0.81
N SER A 423 -24.64 -4.08 1.32
CA SER A 423 -23.33 -3.82 0.74
C SER A 423 -22.21 -4.01 1.76
N ILE A 424 -21.00 -4.13 1.24
CA ILE A 424 -19.75 -4.15 2.00
C ILE A 424 -18.88 -2.98 1.56
N GLY A 425 -18.24 -2.30 2.51
CA GLY A 425 -17.31 -1.22 2.23
C GLY A 425 -16.11 -1.27 3.16
N ILE A 426 -14.97 -0.76 2.69
CA ILE A 426 -13.75 -0.56 3.47
C ILE A 426 -13.56 0.95 3.60
N GLU A 427 -13.52 1.43 4.83
CA GLU A 427 -13.44 2.85 5.18
C GLU A 427 -11.99 3.29 5.28
N ASP A 428 -11.64 4.32 4.53
CA ASP A 428 -10.34 5.00 4.64
C ASP A 428 -10.33 5.84 5.93
N PRO A 429 -9.45 5.54 6.91
CA PRO A 429 -9.38 6.29 8.16
C PRO A 429 -9.07 7.78 7.99
N MET A 430 -8.34 8.17 6.93
CA MET A 430 -8.03 9.58 6.66
C MET A 430 -9.30 10.38 6.35
N THR A 431 -10.19 9.81 5.53
CA THR A 431 -11.37 10.52 5.02
C THR A 431 -12.66 10.18 5.76
N GLY A 432 -12.70 9.05 6.47
CA GLY A 432 -13.92 8.47 7.04
C GLY A 432 -14.93 7.99 5.99
N LYS A 433 -14.51 7.87 4.72
CA LYS A 433 -15.37 7.44 3.59
C LYS A 433 -15.02 6.03 3.14
N LEU A 434 -16.00 5.33 2.58
CA LEU A 434 -15.77 4.04 1.93
C LEU A 434 -15.03 4.26 0.61
N ALA A 435 -13.90 3.57 0.40
CA ALA A 435 -12.99 3.92 -0.70
C ALA A 435 -12.60 2.73 -1.59
N VAL A 436 -12.71 1.48 -1.11
CA VAL A 436 -12.18 0.32 -1.84
C VAL A 436 -13.24 -0.32 -2.74
N ARG A 437 -12.92 -0.44 -4.04
CA ARG A 437 -13.70 -1.18 -5.03
C ARG A 437 -13.26 -2.64 -5.08
N PHE A 438 -14.22 -3.57 -5.05
CA PHE A 438 -13.94 -5.01 -5.10
C PHE A 438 -13.90 -5.53 -6.54
N SER A 439 -12.98 -6.44 -6.84
CA SER A 439 -12.78 -7.05 -8.16
C SER A 439 -13.78 -8.20 -8.44
N MET A 440 -15.07 -7.95 -8.25
CA MET A 440 -16.16 -8.89 -8.56
C MET A 440 -17.21 -8.25 -9.47
N LYS A 441 -17.92 -9.08 -10.24
CA LYS A 441 -19.11 -8.65 -10.97
C LYS A 441 -20.21 -8.29 -9.98
N GLY A 442 -20.78 -7.11 -10.14
CA GLY A 442 -21.83 -6.57 -9.27
C GLY A 442 -21.93 -5.06 -9.37
N THR A 443 -22.81 -4.45 -8.59
CA THR A 443 -22.93 -3.00 -8.51
C THR A 443 -21.92 -2.45 -7.50
N TYR A 444 -21.14 -1.47 -7.94
CA TYR A 444 -20.28 -0.64 -7.10
C TYR A 444 -20.74 0.82 -7.20
N ASN A 445 -20.89 1.50 -6.08
CA ASN A 445 -21.22 2.93 -6.05
C ASN A 445 -20.67 3.57 -4.78
N GLU A 446 -19.90 4.66 -4.90
CA GLU A 446 -19.39 5.45 -3.76
C GLU A 446 -18.79 4.57 -2.62
N GLY A 447 -17.87 3.66 -2.98
CA GLY A 447 -17.22 2.77 -2.01
C GLY A 447 -18.06 1.58 -1.53
N LYS A 448 -19.35 1.50 -1.91
CA LYS A 448 -20.24 0.39 -1.55
C LYS A 448 -20.22 -0.69 -2.62
N ASN A 449 -19.84 -1.90 -2.21
CA ASN A 449 -19.86 -3.10 -3.05
C ASN A 449 -21.13 -3.90 -2.72
N TYR A 450 -22.15 -3.84 -3.59
CA TYR A 450 -23.45 -4.45 -3.32
C TYR A 450 -23.41 -5.97 -3.44
N LEU A 451 -23.89 -6.63 -2.39
CA LEU A 451 -24.01 -8.08 -2.30
C LEU A 451 -25.43 -8.51 -2.68
N PHE A 452 -26.43 -8.04 -1.93
CA PHE A 452 -27.83 -8.39 -2.15
C PHE A 452 -28.63 -7.13 -2.49
N GLN A 453 -29.50 -7.22 -3.50
CA GLN A 453 -30.40 -6.15 -3.96
C GLN A 453 -31.79 -6.71 -4.27
#